data_AF-A0A927IXZ3-F1
#
_entry.id   AF-A0A927IXZ3-F1
#
_cell.length_a   1.000
_cell.length_b   1.000
_cell.length_c   1.000
_cell.angle_alpha   90.00
_cell.angle_beta   90.00
_cell.angle_gamma   90.00
#
_symmetry.space_group_name_H-M   'P 1'
#
loop_
_entity.id
_entity.type
_entity.pdbx_description
1 polymer ?
#
loop_
_entity_poly.entity_id
_entity_poly.type
_entity_poly.pdbx_seq_one_letter_code
_entity_poly.pdbx_strand_id
1 'polypeptide(L)'
;MTFGKYTLISIATFLIIISGFTVFLLNSDKTTASESTQNESTNSSANTKITINNNIVNNISGDAEVTVNSNITNDLKGDATSEVTNNVENNVEGNGTAHFTNSIENLMSGYTVGSLENLIENNMNGNGDHTLDNSINNALDENVNVDVSNGVNNSVDNQAGNDNGNNEDNEGENGNGNEEGNGDNEEATPPEASGDTVWGIDSASETTDEFFACVRENFGDPVIVGRYLETKEGVSEGLTDDQIELIHAENASILLIYNHFEDATGYDNGVAQAEQAISFAKEIGAPEGVAIFADIEPNYPVDADFIRGWYDTMSDSEYESGIYGVFDEDQDLYQAYNAAVEEDKSILENNYIWTAAPNEGITTEENAPEYNPTAPEGSLAWGWQYGIDSEQCNIDTNLFENNLIDVLWSPK
;
A
#
# COMPACT_ATOMS: atom_id res chain seq x y z
N MET A 1 19.94 33.85 -53.68
CA MET A 1 19.63 32.43 -53.91
C MET A 1 20.35 31.68 -52.80
N THR A 2 19.75 31.02 -51.82
CA THR A 2 18.36 30.60 -51.60
C THR A 2 18.23 30.26 -50.11
N PHE A 3 17.09 30.60 -49.52
CA PHE A 3 16.66 30.21 -48.17
C PHE A 3 16.19 28.74 -48.14
N GLY A 4 16.19 28.09 -46.96
CA GLY A 4 15.55 26.78 -46.70
C GLY A 4 16.33 25.99 -45.63
N LYS A 5 16.12 26.03 -44.31
CA LYS A 5 14.92 25.92 -43.44
C LYS A 5 14.43 24.47 -43.23
N TYR A 6 14.54 24.05 -41.95
CA TYR A 6 13.79 23.02 -41.20
C TYR A 6 14.37 21.61 -41.00
N THR A 7 14.79 21.41 -39.74
CA THR A 7 14.71 20.19 -38.92
C THR A 7 13.33 19.55 -39.00
N LEU A 8 13.26 18.24 -39.21
CA LEU A 8 12.05 17.44 -39.12
C LEU A 8 12.10 16.67 -37.79
N ILE A 9 11.40 17.20 -36.79
CA ILE A 9 10.97 16.46 -35.61
C ILE A 9 9.65 15.79 -36.03
N SER A 10 9.60 14.47 -36.07
CA SER A 10 8.32 13.76 -36.21
C SER A 10 7.66 13.69 -34.84
N ILE A 11 6.76 14.63 -34.57
CA ILE A 11 5.72 14.47 -33.55
C ILE A 11 4.60 13.68 -34.23
N ALA A 12 4.44 12.41 -33.86
CA ALA A 12 3.26 11.65 -34.19
C ALA A 12 2.26 11.81 -33.04
N THR A 13 1.49 12.90 -33.06
CA THR A 13 0.28 13.02 -32.25
C THR A 13 -0.82 12.21 -32.91
N PHE A 14 -1.25 11.13 -32.26
CA PHE A 14 -2.48 10.43 -32.62
C PHE A 14 -3.53 10.70 -31.54
N LEU A 15 -4.45 11.61 -31.86
CA LEU A 15 -5.61 11.95 -31.04
C LEU A 15 -6.80 11.21 -31.66
N ILE A 16 -7.22 10.09 -31.05
CA ILE A 16 -8.47 9.42 -31.40
C ILE A 16 -9.47 9.72 -30.29
N ILE A 17 -10.31 10.73 -30.52
CA ILE A 17 -11.58 10.88 -29.80
C ILE A 17 -12.59 10.02 -30.56
N ILE A 18 -12.89 8.82 -30.06
CA ILE A 18 -14.10 8.10 -30.46
C ILE A 18 -15.14 8.32 -29.35
N SER A 19 -16.07 9.21 -29.63
CA SER A 19 -17.35 9.30 -28.93
C SER A 19 -18.09 7.97 -29.04
N GLY A 20 -18.32 7.30 -27.92
CA GLY A 20 -19.24 6.17 -27.83
C GLY A 20 -20.67 6.63 -28.15
N PHE A 21 -21.16 6.27 -29.33
CA PHE A 21 -22.56 6.37 -29.69
C PHE A 21 -23.31 5.21 -29.02
N THR A 22 -24.13 5.48 -28.01
CA THR A 22 -25.14 4.53 -27.52
C THR A 22 -26.32 4.53 -28.50
N VAL A 23 -26.55 3.40 -29.18
CA VAL A 23 -27.79 3.17 -29.93
C VAL A 23 -28.86 2.76 -28.92
N PHE A 24 -29.73 3.69 -28.56
CA PHE A 24 -30.91 3.43 -27.73
C PHE A 24 -32.09 3.05 -28.64
N LEU A 25 -32.42 1.76 -28.72
CA LEU A 25 -33.66 1.29 -29.36
C LEU A 25 -34.80 1.32 -28.32
N LEU A 26 -35.51 2.45 -28.23
CA LEU A 26 -36.82 2.52 -27.56
C LEU A 26 -37.90 2.00 -28.49
N ASN A 27 -38.48 0.85 -28.14
CA ASN A 27 -39.77 0.44 -28.67
C ASN A 27 -40.83 0.78 -27.60
N SER A 28 -41.46 1.94 -27.73
CA SER A 28 -42.55 2.38 -26.85
C SER A 28 -43.89 2.09 -27.50
N ASP A 29 -44.55 0.99 -27.11
CA ASP A 29 -45.99 0.85 -27.32
C ASP A 29 -46.75 1.49 -26.14
N LYS A 30 -47.42 2.60 -26.44
CA LYS A 30 -48.39 3.27 -25.56
C LYS A 30 -49.61 2.38 -25.35
N THR A 31 -50.06 2.21 -24.11
CA THR A 31 -51.51 2.29 -23.78
C THR A 31 -51.72 2.62 -22.29
N THR A 32 -52.41 3.73 -22.01
CA THR A 32 -53.16 4.07 -20.77
C THR A 32 -54.65 3.77 -21.03
N ALA A 33 -55.58 3.43 -20.13
CA ALA A 33 -55.70 3.30 -18.68
C ALA A 33 -57.01 2.50 -18.37
N SER A 34 -57.14 1.87 -17.19
CA SER A 34 -58.43 1.71 -16.45
C SER A 34 -58.22 1.16 -15.02
N GLU A 35 -59.19 1.41 -14.14
CA GLU A 35 -59.17 1.44 -12.67
C GLU A 35 -59.31 0.10 -11.91
N SER A 36 -58.93 0.14 -10.62
CA SER A 36 -59.23 -0.78 -9.48
C SER A 36 -58.54 -2.16 -9.52
N THR A 37 -57.90 -2.69 -8.48
CA THR A 37 -58.36 -2.94 -7.10
C THR A 37 -57.14 -3.41 -6.26
N GLN A 38 -57.14 -3.24 -4.93
CA GLN A 38 -56.15 -3.86 -4.04
C GLN A 38 -56.16 -5.40 -4.17
N ASN A 39 -54.99 -6.02 -4.34
CA ASN A 39 -54.73 -7.39 -3.90
C ASN A 39 -53.22 -7.64 -3.76
N GLU A 40 -52.83 -8.28 -2.65
CA GLU A 40 -51.46 -8.70 -2.34
C GLU A 40 -50.96 -9.81 -3.27
N SER A 41 -49.63 -9.82 -3.45
CA SER A 41 -48.77 -10.90 -3.95
C SER A 41 -48.92 -11.35 -5.41
N THR A 42 -47.92 -11.02 -6.23
CA THR A 42 -47.31 -11.94 -7.22
C THR A 42 -45.97 -11.37 -7.69
N ASN A 43 -44.89 -12.13 -7.47
CA ASN A 43 -43.60 -12.01 -8.15
C ASN A 43 -43.81 -11.72 -9.63
N SER A 44 -43.29 -10.59 -10.11
CA SER A 44 -43.19 -10.26 -11.53
C SER A 44 -41.72 -10.08 -11.87
N SER A 45 -41.01 -11.20 -11.96
CA SER A 45 -39.66 -11.30 -12.51
C SER A 45 -39.70 -10.92 -14.00
N ALA A 46 -39.43 -9.65 -14.32
CA ALA A 46 -39.01 -9.28 -15.67
C ALA A 46 -37.56 -9.75 -15.82
N ASN A 47 -37.37 -10.86 -16.54
CA ASN A 47 -36.07 -11.52 -16.70
C ASN A 47 -35.23 -10.76 -17.75
N THR A 48 -34.78 -9.55 -17.40
CA THR A 48 -33.90 -8.74 -18.25
C THR A 48 -32.51 -9.36 -18.21
N LYS A 49 -31.97 -9.77 -19.36
CA LYS A 49 -30.58 -10.23 -19.46
C LYS A 49 -29.70 -9.13 -20.07
N ILE A 50 -28.61 -8.79 -19.39
CA ILE A 50 -27.62 -7.81 -19.83
C ILE A 50 -26.28 -8.54 -20.01
N THR A 51 -25.62 -8.29 -21.13
CA THR A 51 -24.27 -8.82 -21.39
C THR A 51 -23.37 -7.69 -21.86
N ILE A 52 -22.23 -7.50 -21.20
CA ILE A 52 -21.26 -6.45 -21.50
C ILE A 52 -19.89 -7.11 -21.71
N ASN A 53 -19.21 -6.76 -22.80
CA ASN A 53 -17.86 -7.24 -23.09
C ASN A 53 -17.00 -6.06 -23.52
N ASN A 54 -16.06 -5.67 -22.68
CA ASN A 54 -15.08 -4.64 -22.96
C ASN A 54 -13.71 -5.30 -23.18
N ASN A 55 -13.04 -4.96 -24.29
CA ASN A 55 -11.71 -5.47 -24.60
C ASN A 55 -10.82 -4.34 -25.13
N ILE A 56 -9.79 -3.99 -24.38
CA ILE A 56 -8.77 -3.00 -24.75
C ILE A 56 -7.47 -3.75 -25.00
N VAL A 57 -6.83 -3.50 -26.15
CA VAL A 57 -5.53 -4.11 -26.47
C VAL A 57 -4.57 -3.02 -26.96
N ASN A 58 -3.47 -2.82 -26.23
CA ASN A 58 -2.41 -1.88 -26.57
C ASN A 58 -1.16 -2.66 -26.98
N ASN A 59 -0.69 -2.50 -28.21
CA ASN A 59 0.55 -3.13 -28.71
C ASN A 59 1.59 -2.05 -29.01
N ILE A 60 2.68 -2.04 -28.25
CA ILE A 60 3.74 -1.03 -28.32
C ILE A 60 4.99 -1.71 -28.83
N SER A 61 5.62 -1.12 -29.85
CA SER A 61 6.85 -1.65 -30.45
C SER A 61 7.89 -0.56 -30.64
N GLY A 62 9.14 -0.82 -30.24
CA GLY A 62 10.28 0.09 -30.40
C GLY A 62 10.78 0.71 -29.09
N ASP A 63 11.89 1.44 -29.16
CA ASP A 63 12.68 1.86 -27.98
C ASP A 63 12.34 3.28 -27.49
N ALA A 64 11.10 3.73 -27.64
CA ALA A 64 10.67 5.07 -27.22
C ALA A 64 9.95 5.02 -25.87
N GLU A 65 9.95 6.16 -25.17
CA GLU A 65 9.12 6.35 -23.97
C GLU A 65 7.64 6.44 -24.37
N VAL A 66 6.79 5.66 -23.70
CA VAL A 66 5.36 5.56 -23.98
C VAL A 66 4.56 5.58 -22.68
N THR A 67 3.44 6.32 -22.67
CA THR A 67 2.46 6.28 -21.57
C THR A 67 1.10 5.89 -22.12
N VAL A 68 0.41 4.95 -21.47
CA VAL A 68 -0.90 4.44 -21.89
C VAL A 68 -1.83 4.37 -20.69
N ASN A 69 -3.02 4.97 -20.83
CA ASN A 69 -4.05 4.96 -19.81
C ASN A 69 -5.31 4.26 -20.34
N SER A 70 -5.65 3.10 -19.79
CA SER A 70 -6.82 2.30 -20.16
C SER A 70 -7.84 2.34 -19.03
N ASN A 71 -9.04 2.86 -19.27
CA ASN A 71 -10.08 2.96 -18.25
C ASN A 71 -11.39 2.34 -18.76
N ILE A 72 -11.98 1.44 -17.98
CA ILE A 72 -13.27 0.81 -18.23
C ILE A 72 -14.16 1.11 -17.02
N THR A 73 -15.36 1.65 -17.24
CA THR A 73 -16.37 1.83 -16.19
C THR A 73 -17.71 1.24 -16.65
N ASN A 74 -18.26 0.31 -15.88
CA ASN A 74 -19.59 -0.23 -16.10
C ASN A 74 -20.51 0.17 -14.94
N ASP A 75 -21.60 0.89 -15.24
CA ASP A 75 -22.62 1.27 -14.26
C ASP A 75 -23.94 0.56 -14.58
N LEU A 76 -24.22 -0.54 -13.87
CA LEU A 76 -25.43 -1.35 -14.01
C LEU A 76 -26.42 -1.06 -12.88
N LYS A 77 -27.62 -0.62 -13.25
CA LYS A 77 -28.71 -0.33 -12.31
C LYS A 77 -29.98 -1.07 -12.67
N GLY A 78 -30.59 -1.70 -11.67
CA GLY A 78 -31.90 -2.34 -11.77
C GLY A 78 -31.84 -3.86 -11.86
N ASP A 79 -33.02 -4.49 -11.93
CA ASP A 79 -33.14 -5.94 -11.76
C ASP A 79 -32.84 -6.67 -13.09
N ALA A 80 -31.76 -7.43 -13.13
CA ALA A 80 -31.31 -8.13 -14.34
C ALA A 80 -30.43 -9.35 -14.04
N THR A 81 -30.37 -10.29 -14.99
CA THR A 81 -29.26 -11.24 -15.07
C THR A 81 -28.13 -10.61 -15.87
N SER A 82 -26.94 -10.48 -15.30
CA SER A 82 -25.82 -9.74 -15.89
C SER A 82 -24.59 -10.62 -16.08
N GLU A 83 -24.01 -10.60 -17.29
CA GLU A 83 -22.72 -11.22 -17.62
C GLU A 83 -21.80 -10.10 -18.11
N VAL A 84 -20.80 -9.73 -17.30
CA VAL A 84 -19.89 -8.62 -17.59
C VAL A 84 -18.48 -9.17 -17.68
N THR A 85 -17.80 -8.95 -18.81
CA THR A 85 -16.40 -9.30 -18.99
C THR A 85 -15.61 -8.07 -19.43
N ASN A 86 -14.56 -7.73 -18.69
CA ASN A 86 -13.66 -6.63 -18.98
C ASN A 86 -12.25 -7.17 -19.14
N ASN A 87 -11.62 -6.91 -20.28
CA ASN A 87 -10.25 -7.30 -20.57
C ASN A 87 -9.43 -6.08 -20.99
N VAL A 88 -8.25 -5.92 -20.40
CA VAL A 88 -7.24 -4.94 -20.81
C VAL A 88 -5.94 -5.69 -21.02
N GLU A 89 -5.42 -5.67 -22.24
CA GLU A 89 -4.17 -6.34 -22.61
C GLU A 89 -3.16 -5.29 -23.09
N ASN A 90 -2.01 -5.21 -22.44
CA ASN A 90 -0.89 -4.35 -22.82
C ASN A 90 0.29 -5.22 -23.22
N ASN A 91 0.70 -5.14 -24.47
CA ASN A 91 1.83 -5.89 -25.02
C ASN A 91 2.92 -4.89 -25.44
N VAL A 92 4.12 -5.04 -24.88
CA VAL A 92 5.28 -4.22 -25.24
C VAL A 92 6.38 -5.09 -25.82
N GLU A 93 6.91 -4.68 -26.96
CA GLU A 93 8.05 -5.29 -27.64
C GLU A 93 9.12 -4.22 -27.90
N GLY A 94 10.14 -4.11 -27.04
CA GLY A 94 11.21 -3.12 -27.18
C GLY A 94 11.89 -2.76 -25.86
N ASN A 95 12.98 -1.99 -25.92
CA ASN A 95 13.75 -1.59 -24.74
C ASN A 95 13.47 -0.14 -24.31
N GLY A 96 12.38 0.45 -24.80
CA GLY A 96 11.95 1.80 -24.43
C GLY A 96 11.25 1.81 -23.07
N THR A 97 11.10 2.98 -22.47
CA THR A 97 10.35 3.09 -21.21
C THR A 97 8.85 3.03 -21.48
N ALA A 98 8.07 2.34 -20.65
CA ALA A 98 6.62 2.31 -20.82
C ALA A 98 5.87 2.40 -19.49
N HIS A 99 4.94 3.34 -19.38
CA HIS A 99 4.11 3.56 -18.22
C HIS A 99 2.66 3.21 -18.58
N PHE A 100 2.07 2.22 -17.93
CA PHE A 100 0.68 1.83 -18.14
C PHE A 100 -0.14 2.09 -16.89
N THR A 101 -1.27 2.76 -17.03
CA THR A 101 -2.29 2.86 -15.98
C THR A 101 -3.58 2.22 -16.50
N ASN A 102 -4.01 1.12 -15.88
CA ASN A 102 -5.20 0.38 -16.25
C ASN A 102 -6.20 0.41 -15.08
N SER A 103 -7.41 0.90 -15.33
CA SER A 103 -8.48 0.93 -14.34
C SER A 103 -9.75 0.28 -14.89
N ILE A 104 -10.33 -0.65 -14.12
CA ILE A 104 -11.63 -1.25 -14.40
C ILE A 104 -12.52 -1.01 -13.20
N GLU A 105 -13.62 -0.30 -13.38
CA GLU A 105 -14.62 -0.04 -12.34
C GLU A 105 -15.97 -0.65 -12.74
N ASN A 106 -16.58 -1.43 -11.86
CA ASN A 106 -17.91 -1.98 -12.04
C ASN A 106 -18.79 -1.55 -10.86
N LEU A 107 -19.79 -0.73 -11.14
CA LEU A 107 -20.81 -0.29 -10.21
C LEU A 107 -22.09 -1.08 -10.52
N MET A 108 -22.55 -1.92 -9.59
CA MET A 108 -23.74 -2.75 -9.79
C MET A 108 -24.73 -2.54 -8.65
N SER A 109 -25.99 -2.25 -9.00
CA SER A 109 -27.06 -2.00 -8.04
C SER A 109 -28.42 -2.54 -8.50
N GLY A 110 -29.30 -2.82 -7.53
CA GLY A 110 -30.57 -3.54 -7.77
C GLY A 110 -30.42 -5.06 -7.72
N TYR A 111 -31.51 -5.81 -7.97
CA TYR A 111 -31.48 -7.28 -7.90
C TYR A 111 -30.76 -7.87 -9.12
N THR A 112 -29.45 -8.00 -9.03
CA THR A 112 -28.61 -8.50 -10.14
C THR A 112 -28.06 -9.88 -9.84
N VAL A 113 -28.13 -10.80 -10.81
CA VAL A 113 -27.51 -12.14 -10.70
C VAL A 113 -26.67 -12.48 -11.93
N GLY A 114 -25.58 -13.23 -11.81
CA GLY A 114 -24.78 -13.65 -12.98
C GLY A 114 -23.28 -13.65 -12.72
N SER A 115 -22.47 -13.15 -13.65
CA SER A 115 -21.00 -13.17 -13.54
C SER A 115 -20.35 -11.83 -13.90
N LEU A 116 -19.23 -11.57 -13.24
CA LEU A 116 -18.39 -10.40 -13.45
C LEU A 116 -16.92 -10.84 -13.52
N GLU A 117 -16.34 -10.74 -14.70
CA GLU A 117 -14.96 -11.12 -14.98
C GLU A 117 -14.16 -9.86 -15.36
N ASN A 118 -13.08 -9.60 -14.64
CA ASN A 118 -12.16 -8.51 -14.94
C ASN A 118 -10.75 -9.08 -15.07
N LEU A 119 -10.11 -8.82 -16.20
CA LEU A 119 -8.76 -9.27 -16.48
C LEU A 119 -7.93 -8.11 -17.00
N ILE A 120 -6.76 -7.91 -16.41
CA ILE A 120 -5.72 -7.04 -16.93
C ILE A 120 -4.48 -7.90 -17.17
N GLU A 121 -3.99 -7.96 -18.40
CA GLU A 121 -2.76 -8.64 -18.78
C GLU A 121 -1.74 -7.63 -19.29
N ASN A 122 -0.55 -7.60 -18.68
CA ASN A 122 0.56 -6.78 -19.12
C ASN A 122 1.73 -7.70 -19.50
N ASN A 123 2.06 -7.77 -20.78
CA ASN A 123 3.16 -8.56 -21.33
C ASN A 123 4.29 -7.62 -21.78
N MET A 124 5.37 -7.57 -21.00
CA MET A 124 6.49 -6.66 -21.19
C MET A 124 7.69 -7.43 -21.73
N ASN A 125 7.88 -7.40 -23.04
CA ASN A 125 8.96 -8.10 -23.73
C ASN A 125 10.07 -7.11 -24.15
N GLY A 126 11.14 -7.08 -23.37
CA GLY A 126 12.32 -6.23 -23.61
C GLY A 126 12.96 -5.76 -22.31
N ASN A 127 14.11 -5.09 -22.42
CA ASN A 127 14.89 -4.63 -21.26
C ASN A 127 14.59 -3.16 -20.90
N GLY A 128 13.41 -2.66 -21.30
CA GLY A 128 12.98 -1.30 -21.03
C GLY A 128 12.50 -1.13 -19.60
N ASP A 129 12.52 0.10 -19.11
CA ASP A 129 11.95 0.44 -17.81
C ASP A 129 10.43 0.55 -17.93
N HIS A 130 9.69 -0.21 -17.14
CA HIS A 130 8.26 -0.42 -17.35
C HIS A 130 7.51 -0.30 -16.05
N THR A 131 6.62 0.68 -15.93
CA THR A 131 5.75 0.85 -14.76
C THR A 131 4.32 0.49 -15.11
N LEU A 132 3.63 -0.19 -14.19
CA LEU A 132 2.28 -0.71 -14.39
C LEU A 132 1.41 -0.39 -13.16
N ASP A 133 0.48 0.53 -13.30
CA ASP A 133 -0.57 0.79 -12.31
C ASP A 133 -1.83 0.06 -12.75
N ASN A 134 -2.29 -0.94 -11.99
CA ASN A 134 -3.48 -1.70 -12.33
C ASN A 134 -4.50 -1.62 -11.18
N SER A 135 -5.73 -1.22 -11.50
CA SER A 135 -6.83 -1.08 -10.54
C SER A 135 -8.07 -1.78 -11.07
N ILE A 136 -8.67 -2.63 -10.24
CA ILE A 136 -9.97 -3.25 -10.50
C ILE A 136 -10.86 -2.99 -9.29
N ASN A 137 -11.90 -2.18 -9.46
CA ASN A 137 -12.88 -1.88 -8.43
C ASN A 137 -14.24 -2.46 -8.81
N ASN A 138 -14.89 -3.18 -7.90
CA ASN A 138 -16.24 -3.70 -8.07
C ASN A 138 -17.11 -3.25 -6.89
N ALA A 139 -17.87 -2.17 -7.07
CA ALA A 139 -18.84 -1.72 -6.08
C ALA A 139 -20.19 -2.43 -6.32
N LEU A 140 -20.50 -3.40 -5.47
CA LEU A 140 -21.71 -4.22 -5.55
C LEU A 140 -22.66 -3.90 -4.39
N ASP A 141 -23.92 -3.58 -4.71
CA ASP A 141 -24.97 -3.33 -3.73
C ASP A 141 -25.47 -4.61 -3.04
N GLU A 142 -26.17 -4.50 -1.91
CA GLU A 142 -26.62 -5.63 -1.05
C GLU A 142 -27.47 -6.69 -1.79
N ASN A 143 -28.12 -6.29 -2.88
CA ASN A 143 -29.02 -7.14 -3.67
C ASN A 143 -28.35 -7.75 -4.91
N VAL A 144 -27.03 -7.59 -5.05
CA VAL A 144 -26.23 -8.14 -6.14
C VAL A 144 -25.66 -9.50 -5.74
N ASN A 145 -25.94 -10.53 -6.54
CA ASN A 145 -25.46 -11.89 -6.35
C ASN A 145 -24.82 -12.40 -7.65
N VAL A 146 -23.59 -11.96 -7.90
CA VAL A 146 -22.78 -12.33 -9.08
C VAL A 146 -21.52 -13.08 -8.65
N ASP A 147 -21.08 -14.02 -9.49
CA ASP A 147 -19.77 -14.65 -9.36
C ASP A 147 -18.71 -13.68 -9.89
N VAL A 148 -17.80 -13.24 -9.02
CA VAL A 148 -16.75 -12.27 -9.36
C VAL A 148 -15.42 -12.99 -9.55
N SER A 149 -14.73 -12.70 -10.65
CA SER A 149 -13.36 -13.13 -10.91
C SER A 149 -12.54 -11.94 -11.38
N ASN A 150 -11.55 -11.55 -10.58
CA ASN A 150 -10.62 -10.49 -10.93
C ASN A 150 -9.23 -11.10 -11.12
N GLY A 151 -8.53 -10.71 -12.19
CA GLY A 151 -7.17 -11.14 -12.47
C GLY A 151 -6.32 -9.98 -12.97
N VAL A 152 -5.12 -9.89 -12.43
CA VAL A 152 -4.05 -9.06 -12.99
C VAL A 152 -2.87 -9.98 -13.24
N ASN A 153 -2.40 -10.04 -14.48
CA ASN A 153 -1.29 -10.87 -14.88
C ASN A 153 -0.21 -9.99 -15.51
N ASN A 154 0.96 -9.92 -14.86
CA ASN A 154 2.10 -9.17 -15.35
C ASN A 154 3.21 -10.16 -15.69
N SER A 155 3.63 -10.20 -16.96
CA SER A 155 4.65 -11.09 -17.46
C SER A 155 5.80 -10.28 -18.06
N VAL A 156 7.03 -10.60 -17.68
CA VAL A 156 8.26 -10.02 -18.24
C VAL A 156 9.11 -11.14 -18.83
N ASP A 157 9.35 -11.12 -20.15
CA ASP A 157 10.25 -12.08 -20.79
C ASP A 157 11.65 -11.45 -20.95
N ASN A 158 12.47 -11.60 -19.91
CA ASN A 158 13.88 -11.24 -19.97
C ASN A 158 14.63 -12.27 -20.81
N GLN A 159 14.88 -11.98 -22.08
CA GLN A 159 15.92 -12.67 -22.83
C GLN A 159 17.30 -12.27 -22.28
N ALA A 160 17.69 -12.90 -21.16
CA ALA A 160 19.06 -12.89 -20.67
C ALA A 160 19.93 -13.66 -21.69
N GLY A 161 20.47 -12.91 -22.65
CA GLY A 161 21.54 -13.34 -23.52
C GLY A 161 22.80 -13.60 -22.70
N ASN A 162 23.01 -14.87 -22.36
CA ASN A 162 24.29 -15.57 -22.20
C ASN A 162 25.52 -14.71 -22.58
N ASP A 163 26.18 -14.09 -21.59
CA ASP A 163 27.53 -13.58 -21.77
C ASP A 163 28.50 -14.29 -20.83
N ASN A 164 29.47 -14.93 -21.47
CA ASN A 164 30.44 -15.84 -20.91
C ASN A 164 31.79 -15.19 -21.23
N GLY A 165 32.43 -14.56 -20.25
CA GLY A 165 33.63 -13.74 -20.51
C GLY A 165 34.52 -13.52 -19.30
N ASN A 166 35.42 -14.48 -19.06
CA ASN A 166 36.63 -14.37 -18.23
C ASN A 166 37.47 -13.11 -18.52
N ASN A 167 38.00 -12.44 -17.49
CA ASN A 167 39.44 -12.32 -17.16
C ASN A 167 39.65 -11.28 -16.03
N GLU A 168 40.18 -11.68 -14.88
CA GLU A 168 41.60 -11.60 -14.46
C GLU A 168 42.12 -10.17 -14.12
N ASP A 169 42.31 -9.98 -12.80
CA ASP A 169 43.41 -9.34 -12.07
C ASP A 169 44.09 -8.06 -12.57
N ASN A 170 44.14 -7.05 -11.69
CA ASN A 170 45.43 -6.50 -11.23
C ASN A 170 45.32 -5.71 -9.91
N GLU A 171 46.16 -6.12 -8.96
CA GLU A 171 46.53 -5.41 -7.74
C GLU A 171 47.27 -4.09 -8.01
N GLY A 172 47.19 -3.16 -7.05
CA GLY A 172 48.00 -1.95 -7.04
C GLY A 172 47.87 -1.17 -5.73
N GLU A 173 48.72 -1.50 -4.77
CA GLU A 173 48.89 -0.89 -3.44
C GLU A 173 49.15 0.63 -3.37
N ASN A 174 48.79 1.17 -2.20
CA ASN A 174 49.49 2.15 -1.33
C ASN A 174 49.43 3.66 -1.61
N GLY A 175 49.00 4.39 -0.56
CA GLY A 175 49.23 5.83 -0.41
C GLY A 175 48.60 6.48 0.83
N ASN A 176 49.22 6.28 2.00
CA ASN A 176 48.94 6.91 3.30
C ASN A 176 49.09 8.45 3.30
N GLY A 177 48.30 9.16 4.11
CA GLY A 177 48.48 10.60 4.38
C GLY A 177 47.45 11.21 5.35
N ASN A 178 47.70 11.10 6.66
CA ASN A 178 47.11 11.92 7.72
C ASN A 178 47.53 13.40 7.57
N GLU A 179 46.63 14.34 7.90
CA GLU A 179 46.89 15.42 8.86
C GLU A 179 45.62 16.19 9.27
N GLU A 180 45.55 16.47 10.57
CA GLU A 180 44.47 17.12 11.33
C GLU A 180 44.38 18.64 11.10
N GLY A 181 43.21 19.22 11.40
CA GLY A 181 43.03 20.67 11.51
C GLY A 181 41.71 21.06 12.17
N ASN A 182 41.74 21.23 13.50
CA ASN A 182 40.64 21.63 14.37
C ASN A 182 40.15 23.08 14.13
N GLY A 183 38.88 23.36 14.39
CA GLY A 183 38.29 24.70 14.37
C GLY A 183 36.84 24.74 14.81
N ASP A 184 36.64 24.85 16.13
CA ASP A 184 35.34 25.06 16.81
C ASP A 184 34.58 26.28 16.27
N ASN A 185 33.26 26.13 16.11
CA ASN A 185 32.31 27.20 16.42
C ASN A 185 30.92 26.60 16.70
N GLU A 186 30.47 26.80 17.94
CA GLU A 186 29.20 26.39 18.52
C GLU A 186 28.01 27.08 17.83
N GLU A 187 27.08 26.30 17.28
CA GLU A 187 25.64 26.62 17.27
C GLU A 187 24.88 25.34 17.66
N ALA A 188 23.86 25.51 18.48
CA ALA A 188 23.25 24.49 19.34
C ALA A 188 22.70 23.27 18.58
N THR A 189 23.26 22.10 18.91
CA THR A 189 22.71 20.79 18.57
C THR A 189 21.47 20.49 19.42
N PRO A 190 20.39 19.92 18.83
CA PRO A 190 19.33 19.25 19.58
C PRO A 190 19.91 18.08 20.39
N PRO A 191 19.22 17.61 21.45
CA PRO A 191 19.79 16.65 22.38
C PRO A 191 20.19 15.37 21.65
N GLU A 192 21.44 14.95 21.87
CA GLU A 192 21.99 13.72 21.30
C GLU A 192 21.11 12.51 21.65
N ALA A 193 20.63 11.81 20.62
CA ALA A 193 20.07 10.47 20.72
C ALA A 193 21.20 9.53 21.16
N SER A 194 21.43 9.43 22.47
CA SER A 194 22.28 8.40 23.04
C SER A 194 21.44 7.16 23.30
N GLY A 195 21.16 6.43 22.23
CA GLY A 195 20.58 5.09 22.21
C GLY A 195 21.14 4.37 21.00
N ASP A 196 21.64 3.15 21.16
CA ASP A 196 21.98 2.33 20.00
C ASP A 196 20.70 2.17 19.17
N THR A 197 20.72 2.52 17.88
CA THR A 197 19.59 2.25 16.99
C THR A 197 19.75 0.88 16.33
N VAL A 198 18.63 0.26 16.02
CA VAL A 198 18.58 -1.02 15.30
C VAL A 198 17.83 -0.87 14.00
N TRP A 199 18.27 -1.61 12.99
CA TRP A 199 17.61 -1.66 11.70
C TRP A 199 16.53 -2.74 11.70
N GLY A 200 15.42 -2.44 11.03
CA GLY A 200 14.33 -3.38 10.87
C GLY A 200 13.53 -3.09 9.60
N ILE A 201 12.52 -3.91 9.40
CA ILE A 201 11.64 -3.84 8.24
C ILE A 201 10.19 -3.95 8.69
N ASP A 202 9.28 -3.59 7.82
CA ASP A 202 7.89 -4.03 7.90
C ASP A 202 7.42 -4.45 6.49
N SER A 203 6.35 -5.24 6.44
CA SER A 203 5.80 -5.70 5.17
C SER A 203 4.33 -6.08 5.32
N ALA A 204 3.55 -5.77 4.29
CA ALA A 204 2.18 -6.27 4.11
C ALA A 204 2.13 -7.72 3.60
N SER A 205 3.24 -8.27 3.12
CA SER A 205 3.32 -9.63 2.56
C SER A 205 3.50 -10.71 3.60
N GLU A 206 3.21 -11.96 3.22
CA GLU A 206 3.58 -13.12 4.02
C GLU A 206 5.10 -13.19 4.24
N THR A 207 5.48 -13.51 5.48
CA THR A 207 6.87 -13.71 5.85
C THR A 207 7.24 -15.18 5.67
N THR A 208 7.93 -15.51 4.57
CA THR A 208 8.44 -16.86 4.28
C THR A 208 9.97 -16.96 4.39
N ASP A 209 10.51 -18.18 4.32
CA ASP A 209 11.96 -18.39 4.24
C ASP A 209 12.57 -17.65 3.02
N GLU A 210 11.88 -17.67 1.88
CA GLU A 210 12.30 -16.96 0.68
C GLU A 210 12.27 -15.44 0.85
N PHE A 211 11.27 -14.92 1.57
CA PHE A 211 11.22 -13.50 1.93
C PHE A 211 12.43 -13.11 2.78
N PHE A 212 12.74 -13.85 3.85
CA PHE A 212 13.93 -13.56 4.67
C PHE A 212 15.24 -13.73 3.91
N ALA A 213 15.34 -14.71 3.01
CA ALA A 213 16.49 -14.85 2.13
C ALA A 213 16.65 -13.61 1.24
N CYS A 214 15.56 -13.12 0.64
CA CYS A 214 15.56 -11.90 -0.16
C CYS A 214 16.06 -10.70 0.64
N VAL A 215 15.51 -10.48 1.85
CA VAL A 215 15.89 -9.34 2.70
C VAL A 215 17.37 -9.40 3.05
N ARG A 216 17.88 -10.55 3.49
CA ARG A 216 19.29 -10.70 3.89
C ARG A 216 20.27 -10.55 2.75
N GLU A 217 19.92 -11.05 1.57
CA GLU A 217 20.80 -10.98 0.41
C GLU A 217 20.90 -9.56 -0.16
N ASN A 218 19.88 -8.73 0.04
CA ASN A 218 19.75 -7.44 -0.65
C ASN A 218 19.77 -6.21 0.26
N PHE A 219 19.38 -6.35 1.53
CA PHE A 219 19.19 -5.23 2.45
C PHE A 219 19.99 -5.36 3.73
N GLY A 220 19.85 -6.47 4.46
CA GLY A 220 20.50 -6.64 5.76
C GLY A 220 19.79 -7.65 6.65
N ASP A 221 20.19 -7.73 7.91
CA ASP A 221 19.62 -8.65 8.90
C ASP A 221 18.65 -7.89 9.83
N PRO A 222 17.33 -7.95 9.61
CA PRO A 222 16.38 -7.15 10.38
C PRO A 222 16.28 -7.63 11.84
N VAL A 223 16.45 -6.71 12.79
CA VAL A 223 16.25 -6.98 14.23
C VAL A 223 14.77 -6.89 14.61
N ILE A 224 14.01 -6.10 13.87
CA ILE A 224 12.57 -5.90 14.06
C ILE A 224 11.86 -6.16 12.72
N VAL A 225 10.74 -6.88 12.77
CA VAL A 225 9.85 -7.12 11.62
C VAL A 225 8.44 -6.67 11.98
N GLY A 226 7.95 -5.61 11.36
CA GLY A 226 6.58 -5.12 11.48
C GLY A 226 5.61 -5.97 10.66
N ARG A 227 4.53 -6.44 11.31
CA ARG A 227 3.52 -7.31 10.69
C ARG A 227 2.12 -7.04 11.23
N TYR A 228 1.14 -7.29 10.38
CA TYR A 228 -0.27 -7.01 10.65
C TYR A 228 -0.91 -8.09 11.51
N LEU A 229 -1.73 -7.67 12.47
CA LEU A 229 -2.44 -8.56 13.39
C LEU A 229 -3.38 -9.54 12.68
N GLU A 230 -4.01 -9.12 11.58
CA GLU A 230 -5.02 -9.88 10.86
C GLU A 230 -4.99 -9.52 9.36
N THR A 231 -5.54 -10.40 8.51
CA THR A 231 -5.62 -10.16 7.07
C THR A 231 -6.69 -9.11 6.77
N LYS A 232 -6.27 -8.04 6.07
CA LYS A 232 -7.16 -7.08 5.41
C LYS A 232 -7.09 -7.33 3.92
N GLU A 233 -8.15 -7.91 3.36
CA GLU A 233 -8.18 -8.41 1.97
C GLU A 233 -7.71 -7.34 0.98
N GLY A 234 -6.66 -7.68 0.21
CA GLY A 234 -6.08 -6.79 -0.80
C GLY A 234 -5.20 -5.66 -0.25
N VAL A 235 -4.95 -5.64 1.06
CA VAL A 235 -4.12 -4.62 1.73
C VAL A 235 -2.95 -5.26 2.47
N SER A 236 -3.22 -6.22 3.36
CA SER A 236 -2.20 -6.83 4.20
C SER A 236 -2.53 -8.26 4.56
N GLU A 237 -1.51 -9.11 4.63
CA GLU A 237 -1.60 -10.46 5.17
C GLU A 237 -1.37 -10.44 6.68
N GLY A 238 -2.25 -11.11 7.42
CA GLY A 238 -2.17 -11.26 8.87
C GLY A 238 -1.07 -12.22 9.30
N LEU A 239 -0.58 -12.02 10.52
CA LEU A 239 0.42 -12.87 11.15
C LEU A 239 -0.14 -14.27 11.45
N THR A 240 0.61 -15.32 11.13
CA THR A 240 0.26 -16.71 11.46
C THR A 240 1.25 -17.32 12.44
N ASP A 241 0.86 -18.40 13.12
CA ASP A 241 1.74 -19.14 14.04
C ASP A 241 3.08 -19.55 13.38
N ASP A 242 3.01 -20.02 12.12
CA ASP A 242 4.20 -20.42 11.35
C ASP A 242 5.11 -19.21 11.06
N GLN A 243 4.53 -18.03 10.77
CA GLN A 243 5.30 -16.79 10.56
C GLN A 243 5.92 -16.29 11.87
N ILE A 244 5.20 -16.39 13.00
CA ILE A 244 5.73 -16.04 14.33
C ILE A 244 6.96 -16.90 14.65
N GLU A 245 6.84 -18.23 14.49
CA GLU A 245 7.93 -19.16 14.74
C GLU A 245 9.14 -18.87 13.84
N LEU A 246 8.90 -18.57 12.57
CA LEU A 246 9.96 -18.22 11.61
C LEU A 246 10.68 -16.92 11.98
N ILE A 247 9.94 -15.84 12.25
CA ILE A 247 10.54 -14.54 12.60
C ILE A 247 11.40 -14.67 13.86
N HIS A 248 10.90 -15.36 14.88
CA HIS A 248 11.66 -15.61 16.11
C HIS A 248 12.87 -16.53 15.89
N ALA A 249 12.79 -17.51 14.98
CA ALA A 249 13.92 -18.36 14.64
C ALA A 249 15.07 -17.59 13.96
N GLU A 250 14.77 -16.50 13.27
CA GLU A 250 15.74 -15.56 12.72
C GLU A 250 16.23 -14.52 13.76
N ASN A 251 15.85 -14.66 15.03
CA ASN A 251 16.18 -13.78 16.16
C ASN A 251 15.65 -12.34 16.03
N ALA A 252 14.58 -12.14 15.26
CA ALA A 252 13.94 -10.83 15.13
C ALA A 252 12.73 -10.71 16.07
N SER A 253 12.45 -9.49 16.52
CA SER A 253 11.24 -9.16 17.29
C SER A 253 10.11 -8.72 16.37
N ILE A 254 8.86 -9.02 16.75
CA ILE A 254 7.68 -8.67 15.93
C ILE A 254 7.07 -7.36 16.47
N LEU A 255 6.90 -6.39 15.58
CA LEU A 255 6.11 -5.16 15.82
C LEU A 255 4.69 -5.39 15.29
N LEU A 256 3.68 -5.24 16.15
CA LEU A 256 2.29 -5.56 15.80
C LEU A 256 1.55 -4.33 15.26
N ILE A 257 0.95 -4.49 14.08
CA ILE A 257 0.28 -3.41 13.34
C ILE A 257 -1.23 -3.70 13.24
N TYR A 258 -2.06 -2.71 13.52
CA TYR A 258 -3.52 -2.77 13.39
C TYR A 258 -4.02 -1.76 12.36
N ASN A 259 -4.63 -2.23 11.26
CA ASN A 259 -5.04 -1.39 10.12
C ASN A 259 -6.51 -1.59 9.67
N HIS A 260 -7.38 -2.15 10.51
CA HIS A 260 -8.77 -2.47 10.17
C HIS A 260 -9.74 -1.27 10.24
N PHE A 261 -9.22 -0.05 10.04
CA PHE A 261 -9.99 1.18 9.98
C PHE A 261 -9.45 2.11 8.89
N GLU A 262 -10.28 3.09 8.49
CA GLU A 262 -9.92 4.17 7.55
C GLU A 262 -10.38 5.54 8.06
N ASP A 263 -10.89 5.58 9.30
CA ASP A 263 -11.40 6.76 9.98
C ASP A 263 -10.91 6.72 11.43
N ALA A 264 -10.02 7.65 11.77
CA ALA A 264 -9.43 7.83 13.07
C ALA A 264 -10.06 9.02 13.81
N THR A 265 -11.38 9.21 13.71
CA THR A 265 -12.11 10.26 14.43
C THR A 265 -13.06 9.72 15.50
N GLY A 266 -13.20 10.47 16.60
CA GLY A 266 -14.13 10.20 17.68
C GLY A 266 -13.65 9.18 18.73
N TYR A 267 -13.95 9.49 20.00
CA TYR A 267 -13.50 8.71 21.16
C TYR A 267 -14.03 7.28 21.14
N ASP A 268 -15.35 7.12 20.96
CA ASP A 268 -16.00 5.80 20.95
C ASP A 268 -15.46 4.91 19.82
N ASN A 269 -15.04 5.50 18.70
CA ASN A 269 -14.40 4.78 17.60
C ASN A 269 -12.98 4.35 18.00
N GLY A 270 -12.17 5.23 18.59
CA GLY A 270 -10.85 4.89 19.12
C GLY A 270 -10.89 3.73 20.12
N VAL A 271 -11.89 3.73 21.02
CA VAL A 271 -12.16 2.62 21.94
C VAL A 271 -12.46 1.33 21.17
N ALA A 272 -13.40 1.37 20.24
CA ALA A 272 -13.81 0.19 19.47
C ALA A 272 -12.65 -0.41 18.65
N GLN A 273 -11.81 0.44 18.04
CA GLN A 273 -10.63 0.00 17.29
C GLN A 273 -9.58 -0.65 18.21
N ALA A 274 -9.32 -0.07 19.38
CA ALA A 274 -8.41 -0.66 20.36
C ALA A 274 -8.91 -2.01 20.89
N GLU A 275 -10.21 -2.12 21.23
CA GLU A 275 -10.82 -3.38 21.66
C GLU A 275 -10.68 -4.48 20.60
N GLN A 276 -10.85 -4.14 19.32
CA GLN A 276 -10.70 -5.07 18.20
C GLN A 276 -9.24 -5.51 18.04
N ALA A 277 -8.29 -4.56 18.10
CA ALA A 277 -6.86 -4.86 18.03
C ALA A 277 -6.39 -5.78 19.16
N ILE A 278 -6.86 -5.52 20.40
CA ILE A 278 -6.62 -6.37 21.57
C ILE A 278 -7.18 -7.79 21.35
N SER A 279 -8.36 -7.92 20.74
CA SER A 279 -8.95 -9.23 20.42
C SER A 279 -8.06 -10.01 19.46
N PHE A 280 -7.61 -9.40 18.37
CA PHE A 280 -6.72 -10.06 17.41
C PHE A 280 -5.38 -10.45 18.02
N ALA A 281 -4.75 -9.56 18.80
CA ALA A 281 -3.51 -9.86 19.50
C ALA A 281 -3.64 -11.07 20.44
N LYS A 282 -4.78 -11.21 21.13
CA LYS A 282 -5.08 -12.38 21.97
C LYS A 282 -5.28 -13.65 21.17
N GLU A 283 -5.93 -13.56 20.01
CA GLU A 283 -6.21 -14.71 19.14
C GLU A 283 -4.92 -15.34 18.61
N ILE A 284 -3.93 -14.52 18.24
CA ILE A 284 -2.59 -14.98 17.81
C ILE A 284 -1.65 -15.27 18.99
N GLY A 285 -2.08 -15.05 20.23
CA GLY A 285 -1.30 -15.37 21.43
C GLY A 285 -0.15 -14.40 21.74
N ALA A 286 -0.24 -13.15 21.29
CA ALA A 286 0.73 -12.10 21.61
C ALA A 286 0.81 -11.91 23.14
N PRO A 287 2.03 -11.86 23.72
CA PRO A 287 2.21 -11.77 25.17
C PRO A 287 1.82 -10.39 25.73
N GLU A 288 1.52 -10.37 27.03
CA GLU A 288 1.31 -9.13 27.80
C GLU A 288 2.56 -8.22 27.72
N GLY A 289 2.34 -6.90 27.69
CA GLY A 289 3.38 -5.87 27.60
C GLY A 289 3.86 -5.57 26.17
N VAL A 290 3.32 -6.25 25.15
CA VAL A 290 3.62 -5.93 23.75
C VAL A 290 2.81 -4.70 23.31
N ALA A 291 3.47 -3.77 22.62
CA ALA A 291 2.84 -2.63 22.00
C ALA A 291 2.11 -3.01 20.71
N ILE A 292 0.92 -2.43 20.51
CA ILE A 292 0.14 -2.54 19.28
C ILE A 292 0.04 -1.15 18.65
N PHE A 293 0.42 -1.04 17.38
CA PHE A 293 0.43 0.23 16.64
C PHE A 293 -0.83 0.38 15.80
N ALA A 294 -1.64 1.41 16.09
CA ALA A 294 -2.71 1.84 15.18
C ALA A 294 -2.11 2.46 13.92
N ASP A 295 -2.46 1.92 12.76
CA ASP A 295 -2.00 2.36 11.45
C ASP A 295 -2.87 3.52 10.93
N ILE A 296 -2.39 4.76 11.09
CA ILE A 296 -3.10 5.97 10.68
C ILE A 296 -2.45 6.53 9.41
N GLU A 297 -2.99 6.11 8.27
CA GLU A 297 -2.55 6.54 6.95
C GLU A 297 -2.74 8.06 6.72
N PRO A 298 -1.91 8.72 5.90
CA PRO A 298 -1.95 10.18 5.70
C PRO A 298 -3.29 10.75 5.23
N ASN A 299 -4.11 9.93 4.56
CA ASN A 299 -5.40 10.35 4.02
C ASN A 299 -6.57 10.06 4.96
N TYR A 300 -6.34 9.41 6.10
CA TYR A 300 -7.40 9.12 7.05
C TYR A 300 -7.77 10.39 7.83
N PRO A 301 -9.06 10.69 8.02
CA PRO A 301 -9.46 11.73 8.95
C PRO A 301 -9.04 11.32 10.36
N VAL A 302 -8.46 12.24 11.12
CA VAL A 302 -7.98 11.98 12.48
C VAL A 302 -8.31 13.13 13.44
N ASP A 303 -8.66 12.81 14.68
CA ASP A 303 -8.84 13.79 15.75
C ASP A 303 -8.28 13.35 17.11
N ALA A 304 -8.22 14.30 18.04
CA ALA A 304 -7.73 14.06 19.40
C ALA A 304 -8.61 13.10 20.20
N ASP A 305 -9.90 13.00 19.87
CA ASP A 305 -10.83 12.13 20.58
C ASP A 305 -10.51 10.66 20.31
N PHE A 306 -10.25 10.31 19.05
CA PHE A 306 -9.82 8.95 18.69
C PHE A 306 -8.52 8.54 19.36
N ILE A 307 -7.49 9.39 19.32
CA ILE A 307 -6.18 9.10 19.93
C ILE A 307 -6.34 8.82 21.43
N ARG A 308 -7.18 9.59 22.12
CA ARG A 308 -7.51 9.32 23.53
C ARG A 308 -8.28 8.03 23.73
N GLY A 309 -9.30 7.76 22.90
CA GLY A 309 -10.06 6.51 22.98
C GLY A 309 -9.19 5.27 22.79
N TRP A 310 -8.26 5.33 21.83
CA TRP A 310 -7.26 4.30 21.61
C TRP A 310 -6.33 4.15 22.81
N TYR A 311 -5.73 5.25 23.27
CA TYR A 311 -4.76 5.25 24.36
C TYR A 311 -5.36 4.78 25.70
N ASP A 312 -6.54 5.29 26.08
CA ASP A 312 -7.22 4.92 27.33
C ASP A 312 -7.51 3.42 27.35
N THR A 313 -8.02 2.89 26.23
CA THR A 313 -8.38 1.47 26.10
C THR A 313 -7.16 0.56 26.15
N MET A 314 -6.08 0.94 25.47
CA MET A 314 -4.81 0.20 25.52
C MET A 314 -4.21 0.24 26.93
N SER A 315 -4.18 1.41 27.56
CA SER A 315 -3.62 1.61 28.92
C SER A 315 -4.37 0.83 30.00
N ASP A 316 -5.66 0.57 29.81
CA ASP A 316 -6.48 -0.26 30.69
C ASP A 316 -6.37 -1.78 30.37
N SER A 317 -5.64 -2.15 29.32
CA SER A 317 -5.45 -3.52 28.84
C SER A 317 -4.13 -4.15 29.32
N GLU A 318 -3.81 -5.35 28.82
CA GLU A 318 -2.49 -5.99 29.03
C GLU A 318 -1.44 -5.64 27.96
N TYR A 319 -1.78 -4.81 26.98
CA TYR A 319 -0.90 -4.37 25.89
C TYR A 319 -0.53 -2.90 26.02
N GLU A 320 0.55 -2.50 25.37
CA GLU A 320 1.01 -1.11 25.36
C GLU A 320 0.45 -0.35 24.15
N SER A 321 0.31 0.98 24.28
CA SER A 321 -0.28 1.82 23.24
C SER A 321 0.78 2.32 22.25
N GLY A 322 0.63 2.02 20.96
CA GLY A 322 1.43 2.57 19.88
C GLY A 322 0.58 3.24 18.78
N ILE A 323 1.16 4.20 18.05
CA ILE A 323 0.57 4.81 16.86
C ILE A 323 1.61 4.90 15.76
N TYR A 324 1.22 4.47 14.56
CA TYR A 324 1.96 4.67 13.33
C TYR A 324 1.30 5.75 12.46
N GLY A 325 2.13 6.53 11.75
CA GLY A 325 1.67 7.48 10.75
C GLY A 325 2.68 8.60 10.47
N VAL A 326 2.31 9.60 9.67
CA VAL A 326 3.19 10.73 9.32
C VAL A 326 3.08 11.85 10.36
N PHE A 327 4.03 11.93 11.29
CA PHE A 327 4.08 12.95 12.35
C PHE A 327 4.88 14.21 11.95
N ASP A 328 4.64 14.73 10.75
CA ASP A 328 5.16 16.03 10.33
C ASP A 328 4.24 17.17 10.82
N GLU A 329 4.79 18.34 11.16
CA GLU A 329 4.04 19.47 11.75
C GLU A 329 2.84 19.91 10.89
N ASP A 330 2.95 19.73 9.56
CA ASP A 330 1.91 20.09 8.60
C ASP A 330 0.80 19.03 8.44
N GLN A 331 0.89 17.88 9.13
CA GLN A 331 -0.08 16.78 9.03
C GLN A 331 -1.16 16.84 10.11
N ASP A 332 -2.37 16.40 9.76
CA ASP A 332 -3.52 16.37 10.67
C ASP A 332 -3.25 15.47 11.89
N LEU A 333 -2.52 14.36 11.72
CA LEU A 333 -2.14 13.45 12.80
C LEU A 333 -1.27 14.14 13.86
N TYR A 334 -0.28 14.94 13.46
CA TYR A 334 0.57 15.68 14.39
C TYR A 334 -0.25 16.67 15.23
N GLN A 335 -1.20 17.36 14.60
CA GLN A 335 -2.08 18.31 15.29
C GLN A 335 -3.05 17.61 16.24
N ALA A 336 -3.67 16.51 15.79
CA ALA A 336 -4.56 15.70 16.61
C ALA A 336 -3.86 15.11 17.84
N TYR A 337 -2.63 14.61 17.66
CA TYR A 337 -1.84 14.04 18.74
C TYR A 337 -1.48 15.10 19.79
N ASN A 338 -0.99 16.26 19.37
CA ASN A 338 -0.68 17.34 20.30
C ASN A 338 -1.91 17.83 21.06
N ALA A 339 -3.07 17.92 20.39
CA ALA A 339 -4.33 18.24 21.06
C ALA A 339 -4.74 17.17 22.08
N ALA A 340 -4.53 15.88 21.78
CA ALA A 340 -4.76 14.80 22.74
C ALA A 340 -3.83 14.91 23.96
N VAL A 341 -2.54 15.23 23.73
CA VAL A 341 -1.53 15.45 24.78
C VAL A 341 -1.86 16.66 25.68
N GLU A 342 -2.44 17.73 25.11
CA GLU A 342 -2.89 18.88 25.90
C GLU A 342 -4.00 18.50 26.90
N GLU A 343 -4.83 17.51 26.55
CA GLU A 343 -5.90 16.99 27.40
C GLU A 343 -5.42 15.90 28.37
N ASP A 344 -4.53 15.01 27.92
CA ASP A 344 -3.89 13.98 28.74
C ASP A 344 -2.39 13.83 28.43
N LYS A 345 -1.57 14.33 29.34
CA LYS A 345 -0.10 14.28 29.23
C LYS A 345 0.47 12.87 29.26
N SER A 346 -0.26 11.90 29.80
CA SER A 346 0.23 10.53 29.87
C SER A 346 0.38 9.90 28.48
N ILE A 347 -0.35 10.40 27.47
CA ILE A 347 -0.15 10.05 26.05
C ILE A 347 1.28 10.34 25.63
N LEU A 348 1.80 11.55 25.93
CA LEU A 348 3.18 11.90 25.57
C LEU A 348 4.21 11.00 26.27
N GLU A 349 3.92 10.60 27.51
CA GLU A 349 4.85 9.87 28.37
C GLU A 349 4.86 8.35 28.11
N ASN A 350 3.77 7.79 27.57
CA ASN A 350 3.58 6.32 27.50
C ASN A 350 3.06 5.81 26.14
N ASN A 351 2.68 6.66 25.19
CA ASN A 351 2.32 6.20 23.84
C ASN A 351 3.57 6.16 22.94
N TYR A 352 3.83 5.00 22.34
CA TYR A 352 4.93 4.80 21.41
C TYR A 352 4.58 5.33 20.02
N ILE A 353 5.46 6.12 19.43
CA ILE A 353 5.30 6.64 18.07
C ILE A 353 6.25 5.90 17.14
N TRP A 354 5.67 5.41 16.04
CA TRP A 354 6.39 4.98 14.85
C TRP A 354 6.05 5.93 13.70
N THR A 355 6.96 6.85 13.39
CA THR A 355 6.69 7.89 12.38
C THR A 355 7.15 7.46 10.99
N ALA A 356 6.41 7.84 9.95
CA ALA A 356 6.81 7.72 8.55
C ALA A 356 7.41 9.04 7.99
N ALA A 357 7.92 9.91 8.87
CA ALA A 357 8.50 11.20 8.51
C ALA A 357 9.88 11.42 9.18
N PRO A 358 10.87 11.97 8.45
CA PRO A 358 10.87 12.18 7.00
C PRO A 358 11.05 10.85 6.23
N ASN A 359 10.68 10.83 4.95
CA ASN A 359 10.97 9.70 4.07
C ASN A 359 12.25 10.00 3.26
N GLU A 360 13.31 9.26 3.56
CA GLU A 360 14.65 9.36 2.96
C GLU A 360 14.85 8.35 1.81
N GLY A 361 13.93 7.40 1.67
CA GLY A 361 13.96 6.33 0.68
C GLY A 361 14.57 5.03 1.18
N ILE A 362 14.28 3.94 0.47
CA ILE A 362 14.76 2.59 0.79
C ILE A 362 16.29 2.52 0.70
N THR A 363 16.92 1.95 1.73
CA THR A 363 18.36 1.65 1.74
C THR A 363 18.64 0.28 2.38
N THR A 364 19.85 -0.24 2.16
CA THR A 364 20.37 -1.37 2.92
C THR A 364 20.65 -0.97 4.36
N GLU A 365 20.73 -1.93 5.29
CA GLU A 365 21.12 -1.70 6.69
C GLU A 365 22.43 -0.91 6.80
N GLU A 366 23.47 -1.28 6.04
CA GLU A 366 24.78 -0.60 6.04
C GLU A 366 24.70 0.88 5.59
N ASN A 367 23.68 1.23 4.79
CA ASN A 367 23.48 2.56 4.23
C ASN A 367 22.25 3.25 4.84
N ALA A 368 21.75 2.78 5.98
CA ALA A 368 20.65 3.41 6.70
C ALA A 368 21.02 4.86 7.06
N PRO A 369 20.06 5.80 7.00
CA PRO A 369 20.31 7.18 7.40
C PRO A 369 20.63 7.27 8.90
N GLU A 370 21.16 8.42 9.34
CA GLU A 370 21.25 8.71 10.76
C GLU A 370 19.83 8.88 11.33
N TYR A 371 19.58 8.30 12.51
CA TYR A 371 18.26 8.33 13.15
C TYR A 371 17.81 9.76 13.43
N ASN A 372 16.78 10.22 12.71
CA ASN A 372 16.27 11.59 12.82
C ASN A 372 14.76 11.67 12.49
N PRO A 373 13.89 10.94 13.23
CA PRO A 373 12.44 11.00 13.03
C PRO A 373 11.87 12.39 13.33
N THR A 374 10.84 12.77 12.57
CA THR A 374 9.96 13.91 12.90
C THR A 374 8.77 13.43 13.72
N ALA A 375 8.60 13.98 14.91
CA ALA A 375 7.50 13.71 15.82
C ALA A 375 7.36 14.82 16.88
N PRO A 376 6.24 14.88 17.63
CA PRO A 376 6.06 15.83 18.73
C PRO A 376 7.22 15.78 19.75
N GLU A 377 7.70 16.96 20.17
CA GLU A 377 8.84 17.06 21.09
C GLU A 377 8.55 16.33 22.42
N GLY A 378 9.48 15.47 22.83
CA GLY A 378 9.39 14.72 24.09
C GLY A 378 8.48 13.48 24.03
N SER A 379 7.95 13.14 22.85
CA SER A 379 7.23 11.88 22.64
C SER A 379 8.18 10.68 22.60
N LEU A 380 7.62 9.48 22.74
CA LEU A 380 8.34 8.21 22.55
C LEU A 380 8.41 7.84 21.05
N ALA A 381 8.93 8.76 20.22
CA ALA A 381 9.20 8.52 18.81
C ALA A 381 10.40 7.58 18.66
N TRP A 382 10.13 6.30 18.88
CA TRP A 382 11.12 5.23 18.96
C TRP A 382 11.16 4.38 17.71
N GLY A 383 10.21 4.55 16.79
CA GLY A 383 10.25 3.96 15.46
C GLY A 383 10.24 5.02 14.37
N TRP A 384 10.97 4.75 13.29
CA TRP A 384 11.02 5.58 12.11
C TRP A 384 11.03 4.72 10.84
N GLN A 385 9.95 4.79 10.06
CA GLN A 385 9.93 4.29 8.69
C GLN A 385 10.52 5.37 7.79
N TYR A 386 11.74 5.13 7.32
CA TYR A 386 12.47 6.11 6.52
C TYR A 386 12.41 5.79 5.02
N GLY A 387 11.99 4.58 4.63
CA GLY A 387 11.87 4.18 3.23
C GLY A 387 10.68 3.24 3.02
N ILE A 388 10.00 3.39 1.88
CA ILE A 388 8.75 2.70 1.56
C ILE A 388 8.87 1.97 0.21
N ASP A 389 8.19 0.84 0.08
CA ASP A 389 7.92 0.08 -1.13
C ASP A 389 9.17 -0.36 -1.90
N SER A 390 10.03 -1.15 -1.23
CA SER A 390 11.12 -1.83 -1.93
C SER A 390 10.57 -2.85 -2.94
N GLU A 391 10.70 -2.56 -4.24
CA GLU A 391 10.29 -3.48 -5.31
C GLU A 391 10.99 -4.84 -5.24
N GLN A 392 12.18 -4.90 -4.62
CA GLN A 392 13.02 -6.09 -4.63
C GLN A 392 12.51 -7.19 -3.69
N CYS A 393 12.06 -6.82 -2.49
CA CYS A 393 11.59 -7.79 -1.48
C CYS A 393 10.22 -7.45 -0.88
N ASN A 394 9.55 -6.40 -1.37
CA ASN A 394 8.27 -5.88 -0.86
C ASN A 394 8.32 -5.55 0.64
N ILE A 395 9.28 -4.70 1.00
CA ILE A 395 9.51 -4.24 2.37
C ILE A 395 9.60 -2.73 2.44
N ASP A 396 9.29 -2.22 3.62
CA ASP A 396 9.65 -0.88 4.06
C ASP A 396 10.86 -0.98 5.00
N THR A 397 11.68 0.06 5.02
CA THR A 397 12.92 0.09 5.81
C THR A 397 12.81 1.06 6.98
N ASN A 398 13.22 0.57 8.15
CA ASN A 398 12.98 1.23 9.41
C ASN A 398 14.24 1.32 10.26
N LEU A 399 14.29 2.34 11.09
CA LEU A 399 15.19 2.44 12.23
C LEU A 399 14.38 2.56 13.51
N PHE A 400 14.88 1.92 14.57
CA PHE A 400 14.24 1.95 15.88
C PHE A 400 15.26 2.26 16.96
N GLU A 401 14.84 3.02 17.97
CA GLU A 401 15.54 3.08 19.25
C GLU A 401 15.56 1.68 19.87
N ASN A 402 16.73 1.17 20.28
CA ASN A 402 16.84 -0.21 20.79
C ASN A 402 15.93 -0.49 22.00
N ASN A 403 15.57 0.53 22.79
CA ASN A 403 14.64 0.40 23.91
C ASN A 403 13.23 -0.02 23.48
N LEU A 404 12.84 0.18 22.22
CA LEU A 404 11.54 -0.26 21.72
C LEU A 404 11.39 -1.78 21.80
N ILE A 405 12.48 -2.54 21.64
CA ILE A 405 12.48 -4.01 21.68
C ILE A 405 11.84 -4.55 22.97
N ASP A 406 11.96 -3.83 24.09
CA ASP A 406 11.40 -4.24 25.39
C ASP A 406 9.86 -4.34 25.38
N VAL A 407 9.20 -3.66 24.44
CA VAL A 407 7.74 -3.72 24.24
C VAL A 407 7.34 -4.37 22.92
N LEU A 408 8.27 -5.05 22.24
CA LEU A 408 7.94 -5.85 21.05
C LEU A 408 7.83 -7.33 21.39
N TRP A 409 7.17 -8.09 20.52
CA TRP A 409 7.07 -9.53 20.70
C TRP A 409 8.39 -10.21 20.33
N SER A 410 9.26 -10.28 21.35
CA SER A 410 10.61 -10.82 21.26
C SER A 410 10.66 -12.36 21.18
N PRO A 411 11.70 -12.93 20.54
CA PRO A 411 11.98 -14.37 20.59
C PRO A 411 12.24 -14.82 22.03
N LYS A 412 11.77 -16.04 22.37
CA LYS A 412 11.88 -16.60 23.73
C LYS A 412 13.21 -17.26 24.06
#